data_AF-A0AA37Q9C1-F1
#
_entry.id   AF-A0AA37Q9C1-F1
#
_cell.length_a   1.000
_cell.length_b   1.000
_cell.length_c   1.000
_cell.angle_alpha   90.00
_cell.angle_beta   90.00
_cell.angle_gamma   90.00
#
_symmetry.space_group_name_H-M   'P 1'
#
loop_
_entity.id
_entity.type
_entity.pdbx_description
1 polymer ?
#
loop_
_entity_poly.entity_id
_entity_poly.type
_entity_poly.pdbx_seq_one_letter_code
_entity_poly.pdbx_strand_id
1 'polypeptide(L)'
;MAWLVLIVAGLFEVGWAVGLKYAEGFTRLWPSVGTAVALVLSMGLLGVALRTLPLGTAYAVWTGIGTVGTAVLGIVLFREPATAARLACIGLIVAGIVGLKVLAPR
;
A
#
# COMPACT_ATOMS: atom_id res chain seq x y z
N MET A 1 12.12 -13.60 -7.79
CA MET A 1 12.65 -12.51 -6.96
C MET A 1 11.74 -11.28 -6.96
N ALA A 2 11.45 -10.67 -8.13
CA ALA A 2 10.71 -9.40 -8.23
C ALA A 2 9.31 -9.38 -7.57
N TRP A 3 8.56 -10.48 -7.65
CA TRP A 3 7.27 -10.60 -6.94
C TRP A 3 7.39 -10.51 -5.43
N LEU A 4 8.45 -11.09 -4.85
CA LEU A 4 8.69 -11.05 -3.41
C LEU A 4 9.12 -9.64 -2.99
N VAL A 5 9.98 -9.00 -3.79
CA VAL A 5 10.34 -7.57 -3.65
C VAL A 5 9.10 -6.69 -3.70
N LEU A 6 8.16 -6.96 -4.61
CA LEU A 6 6.91 -6.21 -4.74
C LEU A 6 6.00 -6.36 -3.51
N ILE A 7 5.89 -7.57 -2.96
CA ILE A 7 5.13 -7.80 -1.73
C ILE A 7 5.76 -7.02 -0.56
N VAL A 8 7.08 -7.07 -0.43
CA VAL A 8 7.81 -6.31 0.60
C VAL A 8 7.65 -4.81 0.38
N ALA A 9 7.69 -4.33 -0.87
CA ALA A 9 7.42 -2.93 -1.22
C ALA A 9 6.03 -2.49 -0.76
N GLY A 10 5.00 -3.32 -0.98
CA GLY A 10 3.64 -3.07 -0.52
C GLY A 10 3.50 -3.08 1.00
N LEU A 11 4.24 -3.93 1.71
CA LEU A 11 4.25 -3.91 3.19
C LEU A 11 4.87 -2.62 3.73
N PHE A 12 5.96 -2.15 3.14
CA PHE A 12 6.50 -0.82 3.47
C PHE A 12 5.53 0.30 3.13
N GLU A 13 4.72 0.13 2.08
CA GLU A 13 3.67 1.10 1.71
C GLU A 13 2.66 1.28 2.83
N VAL A 14 2.16 0.16 3.34
CA VAL A 14 1.26 0.13 4.50
C VAL A 14 1.92 0.78 5.73
N GLY A 15 3.21 0.49 5.95
CA GLY A 15 4.00 1.04 7.05
C GLY A 15 4.11 2.56 7.03
N TRP A 16 4.47 3.18 5.90
CA TRP A 16 4.57 4.64 5.84
C TRP A 16 3.20 5.32 5.82
N ALA A 17 2.18 4.71 5.21
CA ALA A 17 0.83 5.26 5.23
C ALA A 17 0.24 5.32 6.66
N VAL A 18 0.44 4.27 7.45
CA VAL A 18 0.08 4.27 8.89
C VAL A 18 1.00 5.22 9.67
N GLY A 19 2.29 5.25 9.36
CA GLY A 19 3.27 6.13 9.97
C GLY A 19 2.92 7.62 9.83
N LEU A 20 2.38 8.04 8.68
CA LEU A 20 1.89 9.41 8.47
C LEU A 20 0.80 9.81 9.46
N LYS A 21 -0.09 8.88 9.81
CA LYS A 21 -1.13 9.13 10.80
C LYS A 21 -0.52 9.34 12.20
N TYR A 22 0.50 8.57 12.55
CA TYR A 22 1.25 8.71 13.80
C TYR A 22 2.20 9.93 13.83
N ALA A 23 2.61 10.43 12.66
CA ALA A 23 3.46 11.61 12.55
C ALA A 23 2.75 12.92 12.96
N GLU A 24 1.41 12.91 13.11
CA GLU A 24 0.61 14.08 13.53
C GLU A 24 0.98 15.34 12.74
N GLY A 25 1.05 15.24 11.40
CA GLY A 25 1.46 16.36 10.54
C GLY A 25 2.96 16.68 10.60
N PHE A 26 3.80 15.68 10.86
CA PHE A 26 5.26 15.79 11.01
C PHE A 26 5.73 16.51 12.29
N THR A 27 4.88 16.60 13.30
CA THR A 27 5.24 17.15 14.61
C THR A 27 6.02 16.15 15.47
N ARG A 28 5.84 14.84 15.24
CA ARG A 28 6.57 13.78 15.95
C ARG A 28 7.74 13.24 15.14
N LEU A 29 8.96 13.60 15.56
CA LEU A 29 10.23 13.23 14.90
C LEU A 29 10.37 11.72 14.61
N TRP A 30 10.15 10.85 15.59
CA TRP A 30 10.38 9.40 15.42
C TRP A 30 9.44 8.74 14.39
N PRO A 31 8.10 8.92 14.47
CA PRO A 31 7.19 8.47 13.43
C PRO A 31 7.47 9.09 12.05
N SER A 32 7.85 10.38 11.99
CA SER A 32 8.19 11.05 10.73
C SER A 32 9.42 10.45 10.04
N VAL A 33 10.49 10.18 10.80
CA VAL A 33 11.70 9.54 10.26
C VAL A 33 11.38 8.12 9.80
N GLY A 34 10.65 7.34 10.61
CA GLY A 34 10.23 5.99 10.23
C GLY A 34 9.38 5.97 8.95
N THR A 35 8.45 6.92 8.83
CA THR A 35 7.63 7.13 7.63
C THR A 35 8.47 7.46 6.40
N ALA A 36 9.41 8.39 6.53
CA ALA A 36 10.27 8.78 5.42
C ALA A 36 11.16 7.61 4.95
N VAL A 37 11.74 6.86 5.89
CA VAL A 37 12.55 5.67 5.57
C VAL A 37 11.69 4.61 4.88
N ALA A 38 10.50 4.30 5.42
CA ALA A 38 9.60 3.32 4.84
C ALA A 38 9.10 3.74 3.44
N LEU A 39 8.86 5.04 3.22
CA LEU A 39 8.50 5.59 1.90
C LEU A 39 9.62 5.37 0.88
N VAL A 40 10.85 5.74 1.23
CA VAL A 40 12.02 5.59 0.34
C VAL A 40 12.29 4.12 0.02
N LEU A 41 12.20 3.24 1.03
CA LEU A 41 12.34 1.80 0.85
C LEU A 41 11.23 1.23 -0.04
N SER A 42 9.96 1.60 0.20
CA SER A 42 8.82 1.14 -0.60
C SER A 42 8.98 1.53 -2.07
N MET A 43 9.28 2.81 -2.33
CA MET A 43 9.48 3.32 -3.68
C MET A 43 10.70 2.70 -4.38
N GLY A 44 11.81 2.53 -3.65
CA GLY A 44 13.01 1.89 -4.18
C GLY A 44 12.77 0.43 -4.57
N LEU A 45 12.09 -0.35 -3.71
CA LEU A 45 11.75 -1.74 -3.97
C LEU A 45 10.75 -1.88 -5.14
N LEU A 46 9.76 -0.98 -5.22
CA LEU A 46 8.85 -0.92 -6.38
C LEU A 46 9.65 -0.67 -7.66
N GLY A 47 10.56 0.30 -7.66
CA GLY A 47 11.44 0.59 -8.79
C GLY A 47 12.27 -0.62 -9.23
N VAL A 48 12.75 -1.44 -8.29
CA VAL A 48 13.44 -2.70 -8.58
C VAL A 48 12.49 -3.73 -9.21
N ALA A 49 11.27 -3.87 -8.67
CA ALA A 49 10.28 -4.80 -9.22
C ALA A 49 9.88 -4.43 -10.66
N LEU A 50 9.75 -3.13 -10.94
CA LEU A 50 9.42 -2.58 -12.26
C LEU A 50 10.47 -2.84 -13.34
N ARG A 51 11.72 -3.18 -12.99
CA ARG A 51 12.73 -3.59 -13.97
C ARG A 51 12.40 -4.92 -14.66
N THR A 52 11.49 -5.69 -14.08
CA THR A 52 11.16 -7.04 -14.55
C THR A 52 9.67 -7.26 -14.74
N LEU A 53 8.83 -6.54 -13.99
CA LEU A 53 7.38 -6.65 -14.06
C LEU A 53 6.80 -5.50 -14.89
N PRO A 54 5.76 -5.74 -15.71
CA PRO A 54 5.03 -4.68 -16.36
C PRO A 54 4.50 -3.67 -15.35
N LEU A 55 4.61 -2.38 -15.69
CA LEU A 55 4.21 -1.26 -14.82
C LEU A 55 2.78 -1.43 -14.30
N GLY A 56 1.82 -1.71 -15.18
CA GLY A 56 0.42 -1.87 -14.80
C GLY A 56 0.20 -2.97 -13.78
N THR A 57 0.86 -4.13 -13.96
CA THR A 57 0.74 -5.26 -13.03
C THR A 57 1.39 -4.97 -11.69
N ALA A 58 2.60 -4.41 -11.70
CA ALA A 58 3.33 -4.12 -10.47
C ALA A 58 2.61 -3.04 -9.65
N TYR A 59 2.16 -1.96 -10.29
CA TYR A 59 1.48 -0.85 -9.64
C TYR A 59 0.11 -1.25 -9.09
N ALA A 60 -0.65 -2.06 -9.84
CA ALA A 60 -1.92 -2.60 -9.36
C ALA A 60 -1.74 -3.45 -8.09
N VAL A 61 -0.74 -4.33 -8.06
CA VAL A 61 -0.50 -5.20 -6.90
C VAL A 61 0.03 -4.39 -5.71
N TRP A 62 0.95 -3.46 -5.94
CA TRP A 62 1.50 -2.58 -4.91
C TRP A 62 0.38 -1.78 -4.25
N THR A 63 -0.40 -1.02 -5.03
CA THR A 63 -1.54 -0.24 -4.52
C THR A 63 -2.62 -1.11 -3.89
N GLY A 64 -2.84 -2.33 -4.39
CA GLY A 64 -3.76 -3.30 -3.79
C GLY A 64 -3.33 -3.71 -2.37
N ILE A 65 -2.05 -4.04 -2.19
CA ILE A 65 -1.49 -4.37 -0.87
C ILE A 65 -1.58 -3.16 0.06
N GLY A 66 -1.17 -1.98 -0.43
CA GLY A 66 -1.29 -0.70 0.29
C GLY A 66 -2.72 -0.44 0.76
N THR A 67 -3.69 -0.52 -0.14
CA THR A 67 -5.11 -0.24 0.14
C THR A 67 -5.68 -1.21 1.19
N VAL A 68 -5.48 -2.53 0.99
CA VAL A 68 -6.02 -3.53 1.92
C VAL A 68 -5.33 -3.45 3.27
N GLY A 69 -4.00 -3.37 3.29
CA GLY A 69 -3.24 -3.33 4.53
C GLY A 69 -3.50 -2.06 5.35
N THR A 70 -3.57 -0.90 4.70
CA THR A 70 -3.90 0.36 5.38
C THR A 70 -5.33 0.39 5.88
N ALA A 71 -6.30 -0.17 5.15
CA ALA A 71 -7.67 -0.28 5.63
C ALA A 71 -7.77 -1.20 6.86
N VAL A 72 -7.11 -2.35 6.84
CA VAL A 72 -7.09 -3.29 7.98
C VAL A 72 -6.44 -2.64 9.20
N LEU A 73 -5.25 -2.05 9.05
CA LEU A 73 -4.58 -1.35 10.14
C LEU A 73 -5.33 -0.08 10.58
N GLY A 74 -6.03 0.59 9.67
CA GLY A 74 -6.99 1.67 9.93
C GLY A 74 -8.02 1.28 10.98
N ILE A 75 -8.67 0.14 10.74
CA ILE A 75 -9.69 -0.42 11.63
C ILE A 75 -9.07 -0.90 12.96
N VAL A 76 -7.94 -1.61 12.91
CA VAL A 76 -7.34 -2.25 14.09
C VAL A 76 -6.64 -1.23 15.01
N LEU A 77 -5.80 -0.35 14.46
CA LEU A 77 -4.96 0.57 15.23
C LEU A 77 -5.70 1.87 15.59
N PHE A 78 -6.46 2.42 14.64
CA PHE A 78 -7.11 3.73 14.82
C PHE A 78 -8.61 3.62 15.14
N ARG A 79 -9.13 2.39 15.27
CA ARG A 79 -10.56 2.10 15.51
C ARG A 79 -11.48 2.82 14.53
N GLU A 80 -11.03 2.96 13.28
CA GLU A 80 -11.85 3.54 12.24
C GLU A 80 -13.12 2.72 12.03
N PRO A 81 -14.27 3.37 11.77
CA PRO A 81 -15.53 2.67 11.60
C PRO A 81 -15.46 1.69 10.42
N ALA A 82 -15.70 0.41 10.71
CA ALA A 82 -15.79 -0.68 9.73
C ALA A 82 -17.25 -0.88 9.29
N THR A 83 -17.91 0.19 8.83
CA THR A 83 -19.29 0.09 8.35
C THR A 83 -19.37 -0.76 7.09
N ALA A 84 -20.49 -1.46 6.91
CA ALA A 84 -20.72 -2.31 5.74
C ALA A 84 -20.53 -1.56 4.42
N ALA A 85 -20.95 -0.29 4.35
CA ALA A 85 -20.75 0.57 3.19
C ALA A 85 -19.26 0.84 2.90
N ARG A 86 -18.44 1.14 3.93
CA ARG A 86 -17.01 1.38 3.76
C ARG A 86 -16.28 0.12 3.30
N LEU A 87 -16.60 -1.02 3.89
CA LEU A 87 -16.04 -2.31 3.49
C LEU A 87 -16.44 -2.69 2.06
N ALA A 88 -17.68 -2.41 1.65
CA ALA A 88 -18.13 -2.61 0.28
C ALA A 88 -17.34 -1.72 -0.71
N CYS A 89 -17.10 -0.45 -0.39
CA CYS A 89 -16.27 0.44 -1.21
C CYS A 89 -14.82 -0.06 -1.33
N ILE A 90 -14.22 -0.49 -0.22
CA ILE A 90 -12.86 -1.09 -0.25
C ILE A 90 -12.87 -2.34 -1.14
N GLY A 91 -13.89 -3.19 -1.03
CA GLY A 91 -14.07 -4.35 -1.89
C GLY A 91 -14.17 -3.98 -3.38
N LEU A 92 -14.89 -2.92 -3.73
CA LEU A 92 -14.97 -2.42 -5.11
C LEU A 92 -13.62 -1.89 -5.63
N ILE A 93 -12.84 -1.21 -4.78
CA ILE A 93 -11.48 -0.77 -5.14
C ILE A 93 -10.60 -1.98 -5.44
N VAL A 94 -10.61 -2.98 -4.55
CA VAL A 94 -9.86 -4.23 -4.75
C VAL A 94 -10.32 -4.96 -6.01
N ALA A 95 -11.62 -5.04 -6.26
CA ALA A 95 -12.17 -5.65 -7.48
C ALA A 95 -11.72 -4.89 -8.75
N GLY A 96 -11.70 -3.55 -8.72
CA GLY A 96 -11.19 -2.72 -9.80
C GLY A 96 -9.71 -2.95 -10.07
N ILE A 97 -8.89 -3.04 -9.01
CA ILE A 97 -7.45 -3.37 -9.10
C ILE A 97 -7.24 -4.75 -9.74
N VAL A 98 -7.99 -5.76 -9.30
CA VAL A 98 -7.93 -7.11 -9.87
C VAL A 98 -8.38 -7.11 -11.34
N GLY A 99 -9.46 -6.41 -11.66
CA GLY A 99 -9.96 -6.25 -13.04
C GLY A 99 -8.91 -5.64 -13.96
N LEU A 100 -8.26 -4.55 -13.53
CA LEU A 100 -7.16 -3.92 -14.27
C LEU A 100 -5.99 -4.88 -14.48
N LYS A 101 -5.65 -5.71 -13.50
CA LYS A 101 -4.59 -6.70 -13.63
C LYS A 101 -4.94 -7.83 -14.61
N VAL A 102 -6.19 -8.29 -14.61
CA VAL A 102 -6.66 -9.35 -15.51
C VAL A 102 -6.77 -8.86 -16.96
N LEU A 103 -7.17 -7.60 -17.15
CA LEU A 103 -7.34 -6.97 -18.45
C LEU A 103 -6.05 -6.34 -18.99
N ALA A 104 -5.00 -6.25 -18.17
CA ALA A 104 -3.71 -5.71 -18.61
C ALA A 104 -3.13 -6.55 -19.77
N PRO A 105 -2.81 -5.94 -20.92
CA PRO A 105 -2.15 -6.64 -22.02
C PRO A 105 -0.77 -7.16 -21.56
N ARG A 106 -0.45 -8.40 -21.96
CA ARG A 106 0.77 -9.13 -21.59
C ARG A 106 2.03 -8.49 -22.18
#